data_AF-A0A7W1RRX1-F1
#
_entry.id   AF-A0A7W1RRX1-F1
#
_cell.length_a   1.000
_cell.length_b   1.000
_cell.length_c   1.000
_cell.angle_alpha   90.00
_cell.angle_beta   90.00
_cell.angle_gamma   90.00
#
_symmetry.space_group_name_H-M   'P 1'
#
loop_
_entity.id
_entity.type
_entity.pdbx_description
1 polymer ?
#
loop_
_entity_poly.entity_id
_entity_poly.type
_entity_poly.pdbx_seq_one_letter_code
_entity_poly.pdbx_strand_id
1 'polypeptide(L)'
;IASDPMALLVGFVHDLAVHVDERYDGDAARVWTEAADADALRANLAALPGFGEMKVKALGAVLAKRFGVEAARELVPWHPTLGDVDSPEGLAEYQAAKRAHKAEWSKARSPA
;
A
#
# COMPACT_ATOMS: atom_id res chain seq x y z
N ILE A 1 -3.95 15.70 -21.60
CA ILE A 1 -3.70 15.66 -20.13
C ILE A 1 -4.17 14.33 -19.54
N ALA A 2 -5.41 13.89 -19.75
CA ALA A 2 -5.92 12.59 -19.24
C ALA A 2 -5.29 11.31 -19.82
N SER A 3 -4.39 11.41 -20.81
CA SER A 3 -3.74 10.27 -21.48
C SER A 3 -2.24 10.14 -21.19
N ASP A 4 -1.66 11.05 -20.39
CA ASP A 4 -0.23 11.01 -20.03
C ASP A 4 -0.07 10.28 -18.68
N PRO A 5 0.60 9.11 -18.64
CA PRO A 5 0.79 8.35 -17.41
C PRO A 5 1.62 9.10 -16.36
N MET A 6 2.51 10.02 -16.77
CA MET A 6 3.28 10.84 -15.83
C MET A 6 2.42 11.94 -15.22
N ALA A 7 1.56 12.58 -16.01
CA ALA A 7 0.60 13.57 -15.50
C ALA A 7 -0.38 12.94 -14.48
N LEU A 8 -0.80 11.69 -14.72
CA LEU A 8 -1.64 10.94 -13.79
C LEU A 8 -0.93 10.64 -12.47
N LEU A 9 0.34 10.19 -12.52
CA LEU A 9 1.12 9.92 -11.31
C LEU A 9 1.32 11.19 -10.45
N VAL A 10 1.63 12.32 -11.10
CA VAL A 10 1.78 13.60 -10.42
C VAL A 10 0.48 14.03 -9.74
N GLY A 11 -0.67 13.85 -10.41
CA GLY A 11 -1.99 14.10 -9.83
C GLY A 11 -2.23 13.29 -8.55
N PHE A 12 -1.99 11.98 -8.57
CA PHE A 12 -2.19 11.14 -7.39
C PHE A 12 -1.32 11.54 -6.20
N VAL A 13 -0.06 11.88 -6.44
CA VAL A 13 0.85 12.30 -5.36
C VAL A 13 0.40 13.65 -4.78
N HIS A 14 -0.03 14.58 -5.65
CA HIS A 14 -0.57 15.86 -5.21
C HIS A 14 -1.84 15.68 -4.37
N ASP A 15 -2.82 14.91 -4.85
CA ASP A 15 -4.07 14.66 -4.14
C ASP A 15 -3.83 13.99 -2.78
N LEU A 16 -2.88 13.04 -2.72
CA LEU A 16 -2.48 12.42 -1.45
C LEU A 16 -1.88 13.43 -0.48
N ALA A 17 -1.01 14.33 -0.95
CA ALA A 17 -0.42 15.36 -0.10
C ALA A 17 -1.47 16.35 0.41
N VAL A 18 -2.39 16.79 -0.45
CA VAL A 18 -3.52 17.65 -0.08
C VAL A 18 -4.41 16.95 0.96
N HIS A 19 -4.72 15.67 0.77
CA HIS A 19 -5.50 14.91 1.75
C HIS A 19 -4.83 14.83 3.12
N VAL A 20 -3.50 14.62 3.15
CA VAL A 20 -2.74 14.59 4.42
C VAL A 20 -2.75 15.96 5.09
N ASP A 21 -2.56 17.04 4.33
CA ASP A 21 -2.63 18.40 4.84
C ASP A 21 -4.01 18.71 5.46
N GLU A 22 -5.08 18.52 4.70
CA GLU A 22 -6.45 18.89 5.09
C GLU A 22 -7.04 18.02 6.21
N ARG A 23 -6.69 16.72 6.25
CA ARG A 23 -7.33 15.75 7.17
C ARG A 23 -6.47 15.43 8.38
N TYR A 24 -5.16 15.58 8.26
CA TYR A 24 -4.18 15.18 9.26
C TYR A 24 -3.23 16.31 9.64
N ASP A 25 -3.53 17.56 9.26
CA ASP A 25 -2.76 18.76 9.61
C ASP A 25 -1.29 18.66 9.17
N GLY A 26 -1.08 18.06 8.00
CA GLY A 26 0.24 17.83 7.41
C GLY A 26 1.04 16.67 8.02
N ASP A 27 0.57 16.04 9.10
CA ASP A 27 1.24 14.91 9.74
C ASP A 27 0.69 13.56 9.24
N ALA A 28 1.38 12.98 8.26
CA ALA A 28 1.03 11.68 7.70
C ALA A 28 0.98 10.54 8.73
N ALA A 29 1.72 10.63 9.85
CA ALA A 29 1.71 9.57 10.85
C ALA A 29 0.36 9.45 11.57
N ARG A 30 -0.44 10.52 11.61
CA ARG A 30 -1.77 10.53 12.22
C ARG A 30 -2.75 9.60 11.52
N VAL A 31 -2.52 9.27 10.25
CA VAL A 31 -3.28 8.25 9.50
C VAL A 31 -3.35 6.93 10.27
N TRP A 32 -2.26 6.52 10.93
CA TRP A 32 -2.21 5.26 11.68
C TRP A 32 -2.04 5.40 13.19
N THR A 33 -1.53 6.54 13.69
CA THR A 33 -1.35 6.75 15.13
C THR A 33 -2.63 7.17 15.85
N GLU A 34 -3.60 7.77 15.14
CA GLU A 34 -4.91 8.16 15.72
C GLU A 34 -6.01 7.11 15.49
N ALA A 35 -5.72 6.04 14.75
CA ALA A 35 -6.65 4.95 14.56
C ALA A 35 -6.85 4.19 15.88
N ALA A 36 -8.09 4.17 16.40
CA ALA A 36 -8.42 3.50 17.64
C ALA A 36 -8.31 1.96 17.55
N ASP A 37 -8.56 1.41 16.36
CA ASP A 37 -8.59 -0.02 16.09
C ASP A 37 -8.30 -0.32 14.62
N ALA A 38 -8.34 -1.61 14.27
CA ALA A 38 -8.07 -2.09 12.92
C ALA A 38 -9.08 -1.61 11.87
N ASP A 39 -10.35 -1.44 12.24
CA ASP A 39 -11.39 -0.98 11.32
C ASP A 39 -11.21 0.51 11.02
N ALA A 40 -10.92 1.33 12.03
CA ALA A 40 -10.55 2.73 11.89
C ALA A 40 -9.29 2.89 11.03
N LEU A 41 -8.25 2.10 11.29
CA LEU A 41 -7.03 2.14 10.47
C LEU A 41 -7.31 1.76 9.02
N ARG A 42 -8.11 0.71 8.80
CA ARG A 42 -8.49 0.27 7.44
C ARG A 42 -9.26 1.38 6.72
N ALA A 43 -10.17 2.06 7.40
CA ALA A 43 -10.93 3.18 6.86
C ALA A 43 -10.02 4.37 6.51
N ASN A 44 -9.10 4.75 7.42
CA ASN A 44 -8.14 5.83 7.19
C ASN A 44 -7.26 5.54 5.97
N LEU A 45 -6.72 4.33 5.86
CA LEU A 45 -5.88 3.92 4.74
C LEU A 45 -6.66 3.83 3.41
N ALA A 46 -7.91 3.36 3.45
CA ALA A 46 -8.75 3.27 2.27
C ALA A 46 -9.23 4.64 1.77
N ALA A 47 -9.28 5.65 2.65
CA ALA A 47 -9.64 7.02 2.30
C ALA A 47 -8.52 7.79 1.59
N LEU A 48 -7.27 7.31 1.66
CA LEU A 48 -6.14 7.93 0.98
C LEU A 48 -6.33 7.90 -0.55
N PRO A 49 -6.17 9.03 -1.25
CA PRO A 49 -6.26 9.06 -2.71
C PRO A 49 -5.37 8.01 -3.38
N GLY A 50 -5.97 7.20 -4.25
CA GLY A 50 -5.29 6.12 -4.97
C GLY A 50 -4.98 4.87 -4.14
N PHE A 51 -5.48 4.74 -2.89
CA PHE A 51 -5.39 3.52 -2.10
C PHE A 51 -6.63 2.65 -2.31
N GLY A 52 -6.41 1.44 -2.81
CA GLY A 52 -7.40 0.37 -2.85
C GLY A 52 -7.03 -0.76 -1.90
N GLU A 53 -7.88 -1.79 -1.82
CA GLU A 53 -7.73 -2.94 -0.91
C GLU A 53 -6.31 -3.53 -0.87
N MET A 54 -5.67 -3.69 -2.03
CA MET A 54 -4.30 -4.19 -2.13
C MET A 54 -3.28 -3.29 -1.41
N LYS A 55 -3.38 -1.96 -1.57
CA LYS A 55 -2.47 -1.01 -0.93
C LYS A 55 -2.74 -0.90 0.56
N VAL A 56 -3.99 -1.01 0.99
CA VAL A 56 -4.37 -1.05 2.41
C VAL A 56 -3.73 -2.26 3.09
N LYS A 57 -3.87 -3.46 2.49
CA LYS A 57 -3.23 -4.68 3.01
C LYS A 57 -1.70 -4.59 3.01
N ALA A 58 -1.10 -4.09 1.92
CA ALA A 58 0.34 -3.98 1.79
C ALA A 58 0.96 -3.00 2.80
N LEU A 59 0.36 -1.81 2.96
CA LEU A 59 0.83 -0.83 3.95
C LEU A 59 0.52 -1.29 5.37
N GLY A 60 -0.66 -1.87 5.62
CA GLY A 60 -1.00 -2.48 6.90
C GLY A 60 0.03 -3.54 7.34
N ALA A 61 0.47 -4.40 6.41
CA ALA A 61 1.51 -5.37 6.71
C ALA A 61 2.87 -4.73 7.07
N VAL A 62 3.26 -3.65 6.40
CA VAL A 62 4.47 -2.89 6.76
C VAL A 62 4.31 -2.26 8.16
N LEU A 63 3.18 -1.61 8.43
CA LEU A 63 2.92 -0.97 9.73
C LEU A 63 2.95 -1.99 10.87
N ALA A 64 2.34 -3.16 10.69
CA ALA A 64 2.33 -4.22 11.70
C ALA A 64 3.72 -4.84 11.91
N LYS A 65 4.37 -5.28 10.83
CA LYS A 65 5.58 -6.12 10.90
C LYS A 65 6.86 -5.32 11.07
N ARG A 66 6.91 -4.08 10.57
CA ARG A 66 8.14 -3.25 10.55
C ARG A 66 8.08 -2.10 11.54
N PHE A 67 6.89 -1.57 11.83
CA PHE A 67 6.69 -0.45 12.74
C PHE A 67 5.96 -0.82 14.03
N GLY A 68 5.49 -2.07 14.19
CA GLY A 68 4.86 -2.54 15.42
C GLY A 68 3.51 -1.89 15.74
N VAL A 69 2.80 -1.35 14.74
CA VAL A 69 1.50 -0.71 14.93
C VAL A 69 0.43 -1.76 15.23
N GLU A 70 -0.11 -1.72 16.44
CA GLU A 70 -1.06 -2.74 16.94
C GLU A 70 -2.33 -2.83 16.10
N ALA A 71 -2.95 -1.67 15.80
CA ALA A 71 -4.15 -1.58 14.97
C ALA A 71 -3.95 -2.18 13.57
N ALA A 72 -2.71 -2.34 13.10
CA ALA A 72 -2.41 -2.90 11.79
C ALA A 72 -2.36 -4.45 11.76
N ARG A 73 -2.36 -5.13 12.90
CA ARG A 73 -2.18 -6.60 12.96
C ARG A 73 -3.23 -7.36 12.14
N GLU A 74 -4.49 -6.92 12.18
CA GLU A 74 -5.59 -7.57 11.44
C GLU A 74 -5.61 -7.22 9.94
N LEU A 75 -4.81 -6.25 9.49
CA LEU A 75 -4.71 -5.88 8.08
C LEU A 75 -3.71 -6.76 7.32
N VAL A 76 -2.89 -7.55 8.04
CA VAL A 76 -1.89 -8.45 7.47
C VAL A 76 -2.59 -9.60 6.73
N PRO A 77 -2.42 -9.74 5.40
CA PRO A 77 -3.01 -10.85 4.68
C PRO A 77 -2.25 -12.16 4.94
N TRP A 78 -2.88 -13.29 4.61
CA TRP A 78 -2.31 -14.64 4.76
C TRP A 78 -1.12 -14.90 3.81
N HIS A 79 -1.04 -14.18 2.69
CA HIS A 79 0.03 -14.32 1.70
C HIS A 79 1.16 -13.32 1.95
N PRO A 80 2.40 -13.61 1.51
CA PRO A 80 3.52 -12.68 1.64
C PRO A 80 3.24 -11.32 0.99
N THR A 81 3.74 -10.27 1.61
CA THR A 81 3.70 -8.88 1.12
C THR A 81 5.05 -8.21 1.33
N LEU A 82 5.17 -6.93 0.93
CA LEU A 82 6.36 -6.16 1.21
C LEU A 82 6.64 -6.01 2.72
N GLY A 83 5.63 -6.16 3.60
CA GLY A 83 5.82 -6.17 5.05
C GLY A 83 6.65 -7.35 5.55
N ASP A 84 6.83 -8.41 4.75
CA ASP A 84 7.65 -9.58 5.05
C ASP A 84 9.13 -9.41 4.68
N VAL A 85 9.47 -8.32 3.98
CA VAL A 85 10.83 -8.06 3.52
C VAL A 85 11.60 -7.28 4.58
N ASP A 86 12.69 -7.86 5.08
CA ASP A 86 13.53 -7.29 6.14
C ASP A 86 15.01 -7.13 5.75
N SER A 87 15.38 -7.58 4.56
CA SER A 87 16.75 -7.61 4.05
C SER A 87 16.81 -7.29 2.54
N PRO A 88 17.95 -6.79 2.03
CA PRO A 88 18.16 -6.61 0.60
C PRO A 88 17.98 -7.90 -0.21
N GLU A 89 18.43 -9.03 0.32
CA GLU A 89 18.29 -10.35 -0.29
C GLU A 89 16.80 -10.74 -0.38
N GLY A 90 16.05 -10.58 0.71
CA GLY A 90 14.61 -10.82 0.73
C GLY A 90 13.84 -9.91 -0.24
N LEU A 91 14.29 -8.67 -0.44
CA LEU A 91 13.70 -7.77 -1.44
C LEU A 91 13.92 -8.30 -2.87
N ALA A 92 15.14 -8.77 -3.17
CA ALA A 92 15.46 -9.34 -4.47
C ALA A 92 14.62 -10.59 -4.77
N GLU A 93 14.47 -11.49 -3.79
CA GLU A 93 13.63 -12.68 -3.87
C GLU A 93 12.15 -12.34 -4.07
N TYR A 94 11.60 -11.43 -3.26
CA TYR A 94 10.22 -10.98 -3.38
C TYR A 94 9.93 -10.36 -4.75
N GLN A 95 10.83 -9.53 -5.26
CA GLN A 95 10.70 -8.94 -6.59
C GLN A 95 10.81 -9.99 -7.71
N ALA A 96 11.69 -10.99 -7.56
CA ALA A 96 11.81 -12.10 -8.51
C ALA A 96 10.51 -12.91 -8.59
N ALA A 97 9.96 -13.31 -7.44
CA ALA A 97 8.68 -14.01 -7.34
C ALA A 97 7.53 -13.19 -7.95
N LYS A 98 7.46 -11.89 -7.64
CA LYS A 98 6.45 -10.98 -8.21
C LYS A 98 6.56 -10.87 -9.73
N ARG A 99 7.78 -10.81 -10.29
CA ARG A 99 8.01 -10.77 -11.74
C ARG A 99 7.57 -12.08 -12.41
N ALA A 100 7.91 -13.23 -11.82
CA ALA A 100 7.49 -14.54 -12.32
C ALA A 100 5.96 -14.66 -12.35
N HIS A 101 5.29 -14.35 -11.23
CA HIS A 101 3.83 -14.39 -11.13
C HIS A 101 3.14 -13.41 -12.11
N LYS A 102 3.67 -12.19 -12.27
CA LYS A 102 3.15 -11.24 -13.27
C LYS A 102 3.29 -11.78 -14.70
N ALA A 103 4.40 -12.43 -15.02
CA ALA A 103 4.62 -13.02 -16.33
C ALA A 103 3.64 -14.17 -16.61
N GLU A 104 3.40 -15.04 -15.63
CA GLU A 104 2.40 -16.12 -15.71
C GLU A 104 0.99 -15.56 -15.91
N TRP A 105 0.60 -14.57 -15.10
CA TRP A 105 -0.71 -13.91 -15.22
C TRP A 105 -0.88 -13.12 -16.52
N SER A 106 0.18 -12.56 -17.08
CA SER A 106 0.13 -11.89 -18.39
C SER A 106 -0.10 -12.90 -19.51
N LYS A 107 0.56 -14.06 -19.45
CA LYS A 107 0.37 -15.16 -20.42
C LYS A 107 -1.05 -15.73 -20.35
N ALA A 108 -1.60 -15.89 -19.16
CA ALA A 108 -2.96 -16.39 -18.95
C ALA A 108 -4.06 -15.40 -19.42
N ARG A 109 -3.76 -14.09 -19.51
CA ARG A 109 -4.73 -13.04 -19.89
C ARG A 109 -4.72 -12.68 -21.36
N SER A 110 -3.78 -13.21 -22.12
CA SER A 110 -3.76 -13.17 -23.58
C SER A 110 -4.25 -14.52 -24.10
N PRO A 111 -5.56 -14.73 -24.32
CA PRO A 111 -5.99 -15.83 -25.17
C PRO A 111 -5.46 -15.58 -26.59
N ALA A 112 -5.02 -16.66 -27.24
CA ALA A 112 -4.51 -16.68 -28.61
C ALA A 112 -5.52 -16.19 -29.64
#